data_AF-A0AAV1YX80-F1
#
_entry.id   AF-A0AAV1YX80-F1
#
_cell.length_a   1.000
_cell.length_b   1.000
_cell.length_c   1.000
_cell.angle_alpha   90.00
_cell.angle_beta   90.00
_cell.angle_gamma   90.00
#
_symmetry.space_group_name_H-M   'P 1'
#
loop_
_entity.id
_entity.type
_entity.pdbx_description
1 polymer ?
#
loop_
_entity_poly.entity_id
_entity_poly.type
_entity_poly.pdbx_seq_one_letter_code
_entity_poly.pdbx_strand_id
1 'polypeptide(L)'
;MKVSAKDMRTNLQILTDEGTITAVVEPEKKITAAYQNMRAIPNVLMDNYSEWVEVLDLSHNKLRDVSSLVEMKNLHTLILDHNLIVSTTVLPRLPRLRVLWLNFNLISEVSLFIPPLARSCPNLRYLSLMGNLAAPIISDPATSEAQGIYRISTKTRIP
;
A
#
# COMPACT_ATOMS: atom_id res chain seq x y z
N MET A 1 -19.20 -26.95 9.41
CA MET A 1 -18.10 -26.07 8.97
C MET A 1 -17.84 -25.04 10.06
N LYS A 2 -16.63 -24.97 10.63
CA LYS A 2 -16.25 -23.88 11.53
C LYS A 2 -15.83 -22.70 10.65
N VAL A 3 -16.67 -21.66 10.59
CA VAL A 3 -16.29 -20.37 10.01
C VAL A 3 -15.24 -19.76 10.93
N SER A 4 -14.05 -19.44 10.42
CA SER A 4 -13.01 -18.81 11.24
C SER A 4 -13.45 -17.40 11.59
N ALA A 5 -13.09 -16.88 12.77
CA ALA A 5 -13.39 -15.49 13.13
C ALA A 5 -12.84 -14.46 12.10
N LYS A 6 -11.84 -14.87 11.32
CA LYS A 6 -11.27 -14.09 10.22
C LYS A 6 -12.16 -14.03 8.97
N ASP A 7 -13.12 -14.94 8.81
CA ASP A 7 -14.03 -14.98 7.66
C ASP A 7 -15.27 -14.09 7.86
N MET A 8 -15.39 -13.46 9.04
CA MET A 8 -16.46 -12.54 9.39
C MET A 8 -15.91 -11.13 9.61
N ARG A 9 -16.69 -10.13 9.20
CA ARG A 9 -16.33 -8.73 9.42
C ARG A 9 -16.16 -8.45 10.91
N THR A 10 -14.96 -8.06 11.33
CA THR A 10 -14.60 -7.85 12.73
C THR A 10 -13.87 -6.53 12.90
N ASN A 11 -14.31 -5.70 13.85
CA ASN A 11 -13.63 -4.46 14.23
C ASN A 11 -12.65 -4.74 15.36
N LEU A 12 -11.38 -4.45 15.12
CA LEU A 12 -10.30 -4.53 16.10
C LEU A 12 -10.04 -3.13 16.64
N GLN A 13 -10.02 -2.99 17.95
CA GLN A 13 -9.45 -1.82 18.64
C GLN A 13 -8.04 -2.19 19.07
N ILE A 14 -7.04 -1.50 18.52
CA ILE A 14 -5.62 -1.77 18.78
C ILE A 14 -5.05 -0.57 19.50
N LEU A 15 -4.53 -0.79 20.71
CA LEU A 15 -3.83 0.24 21.45
C LEU A 15 -2.41 0.41 20.88
N THR A 16 -2.05 1.65 20.58
CA THR A 16 -0.72 2.05 20.11
C THR A 16 -0.19 3.18 20.98
N ASP A 17 1.10 3.51 20.84
CA ASP A 17 1.70 4.66 21.54
C ASP A 17 1.09 6.00 21.11
N GLU A 18 0.48 6.06 19.92
CA GLU A 18 -0.18 7.25 19.37
C GLU A 18 -1.68 7.30 19.66
N GLY A 19 -2.19 6.34 20.45
CA GLY A 19 -3.60 6.19 20.78
C GLY A 19 -4.22 4.91 20.24
N THR A 20 -5.54 4.79 20.38
CA THR A 20 -6.27 3.63 19.88
C THR A 20 -6.61 3.80 18.41
N ILE A 21 -6.26 2.81 17.60
CA ILE A 21 -6.65 2.74 16.19
C ILE A 21 -7.68 1.63 16.00
N THR A 22 -8.53 1.81 14.99
CA THR A 22 -9.48 0.81 14.53
C THR A 22 -8.97 0.16 13.25
N ALA A 23 -8.88 -1.17 13.25
CA ALA A 23 -8.67 -1.97 12.05
C ALA A 23 -9.88 -2.87 11.82
N VAL A 24 -10.33 -2.98 10.58
CA VAL A 24 -11.47 -3.81 10.20
C VAL A 24 -10.94 -5.01 9.44
N VAL A 25 -11.11 -6.20 10.01
CA VAL A 25 -10.96 -7.47 9.29
C VAL A 25 -12.24 -7.67 8.48
N GLU A 26 -12.10 -7.83 7.18
CA GLU A 26 -13.19 -8.03 6.24
C GLU A 26 -13.13 -9.45 5.67
N PRO A 27 -14.25 -9.97 5.11
CA PRO A 27 -14.22 -11.19 4.32
C PRO A 27 -13.18 -11.14 3.20
N GLU A 28 -12.89 -12.29 2.60
CA GLU A 28 -11.95 -12.40 1.48
C GLU A 28 -10.52 -11.95 1.83
N LYS A 29 -10.08 -12.20 3.07
CA LYS A 29 -8.69 -11.97 3.49
C LYS A 29 -8.25 -10.52 3.39
N LYS A 30 -9.18 -9.59 3.66
CA LYS A 30 -8.95 -8.16 3.60
C LYS A 30 -8.85 -7.55 4.99
N ILE A 31 -7.93 -6.60 5.17
CA ILE A 31 -7.89 -5.74 6.34
C ILE A 31 -7.86 -4.29 5.89
N THR A 32 -8.68 -3.45 6.53
CA THR A 32 -8.70 -2.00 6.33
C THR A 32 -8.39 -1.30 7.65
N ALA A 33 -7.32 -0.52 7.69
CA ALA A 33 -6.97 0.36 8.81
C ALA A 33 -6.70 1.79 8.28
N ALA A 34 -7.63 2.28 7.46
CA ALA A 34 -7.57 3.62 6.87
C ALA A 34 -8.04 4.71 7.86
N TYR A 35 -7.60 5.96 7.66
CA TYR A 35 -7.98 7.12 8.47
C TYR A 35 -7.62 7.02 9.96
N GLN A 36 -6.53 6.32 10.30
CA GLN A 36 -6.13 6.08 11.68
C GLN A 36 -5.01 7.01 12.17
N ASN A 37 -4.59 7.99 11.34
CA ASN A 37 -3.46 8.88 11.63
C ASN A 37 -2.14 8.17 11.95
N MET A 38 -2.01 6.89 11.60
CA MET A 38 -0.87 6.05 12.00
C MET A 38 0.43 6.53 11.37
N ARG A 39 1.48 6.68 12.19
CA ARG A 39 2.85 6.87 11.68
C ARG A 39 3.61 5.55 11.49
N ALA A 40 3.19 4.50 12.19
CA ALA A 40 3.74 3.16 12.09
C ALA A 40 2.62 2.12 12.09
N ILE A 41 2.86 0.98 11.42
CA ILE A 41 1.90 -0.12 11.34
C ILE A 41 2.03 -0.95 12.64
N PRO A 42 0.94 -1.16 13.40
CA PRO A 42 1.01 -1.91 14.66
C PRO A 42 1.43 -3.37 14.44
N ASN A 43 2.40 -3.87 15.23
CA ASN A 43 2.91 -5.24 15.14
C ASN A 43 1.82 -6.30 15.31
N VAL A 44 0.77 -5.99 16.08
CA VAL A 44 -0.41 -6.84 16.26
C VAL A 44 -1.00 -7.30 14.92
N LEU A 45 -0.93 -6.47 13.87
CA LEU A 45 -1.38 -6.87 12.53
C LEU A 45 -0.47 -7.94 11.92
N MET A 46 0.84 -7.82 12.09
CA MET A 46 1.80 -8.84 11.61
C MET A 46 1.64 -10.14 12.39
N ASP A 47 1.62 -10.05 13.71
CA ASP A 47 1.60 -11.22 14.60
C ASP A 47 0.35 -12.08 14.39
N ASN A 48 -0.79 -11.46 14.07
CA ASN A 48 -2.07 -12.16 14.00
C ASN A 48 -2.56 -12.42 12.57
N TYR A 49 -2.12 -11.64 11.58
CA TYR A 49 -2.74 -11.66 10.24
C TYR A 49 -1.76 -11.78 9.07
N SER A 50 -0.44 -11.74 9.29
CA SER A 50 0.56 -11.76 8.21
C SER A 50 0.43 -12.95 7.25
N GLU A 51 0.13 -14.14 7.77
CA GLU A 51 -0.05 -15.35 6.95
C GLU A 51 -1.42 -15.43 6.26
N TRP A 52 -2.40 -14.64 6.70
CA TRP A 52 -3.78 -14.75 6.24
C TRP A 52 -4.16 -13.65 5.25
N VAL A 53 -3.69 -12.41 5.47
CA VAL A 53 -4.11 -11.25 4.68
C VAL A 53 -3.61 -11.32 3.24
N GLU A 54 -4.49 -10.99 2.29
CA GLU A 54 -4.18 -10.88 0.87
C GLU A 54 -4.44 -9.46 0.34
N VAL A 55 -5.32 -8.70 0.98
CA VAL A 55 -5.63 -7.31 0.63
C VAL A 55 -5.48 -6.43 1.87
N LEU A 56 -4.64 -5.40 1.79
CA LEU A 56 -4.41 -4.49 2.90
C LEU A 56 -4.62 -3.04 2.45
N ASP A 57 -5.54 -2.37 3.13
CA ASP A 57 -5.80 -0.94 2.96
C ASP A 57 -5.32 -0.16 4.19
N LEU A 58 -4.29 0.66 3.97
CA LEU A 58 -3.69 1.56 4.95
C LEU A 58 -3.77 3.02 4.48
N SER A 59 -4.74 3.34 3.62
CA SER A 59 -4.89 4.68 3.07
C SER A 59 -5.22 5.73 4.13
N HIS A 60 -4.94 7.00 3.84
CA HIS A 60 -5.22 8.12 4.73
C HIS A 60 -4.59 7.98 6.12
N ASN A 61 -3.30 7.66 6.15
CA ASN A 61 -2.48 7.61 7.35
C ASN A 61 -1.28 8.55 7.20
N LYS A 62 -0.30 8.43 8.09
CA LYS A 62 0.94 9.23 8.09
C LYS A 62 2.17 8.33 7.93
N LEU A 63 2.01 7.22 7.21
CA LEU A 63 3.07 6.23 7.02
C LEU A 63 4.16 6.79 6.10
N ARG A 64 5.39 6.77 6.59
CA ARG A 64 6.59 7.05 5.80
C ARG A 64 7.45 5.80 5.60
N ASP A 65 7.38 4.89 6.57
CA ASP A 65 8.02 3.58 6.55
C ASP A 65 6.95 2.48 6.55
N VAL A 66 7.20 1.45 5.75
CA VAL A 66 6.35 0.27 5.58
C VAL A 66 7.17 -1.03 5.69
N SER A 67 8.39 -0.94 6.23
CA SER A 67 9.32 -2.06 6.43
C SER A 67 8.71 -3.20 7.27
N SER A 68 7.80 -2.88 8.19
CA SER A 68 7.09 -3.86 9.02
C SER A 68 6.22 -4.84 8.24
N LEU A 69 5.88 -4.56 6.97
CA LEU A 69 5.11 -5.47 6.11
C LEU A 69 5.89 -6.73 5.67
N VAL A 70 7.13 -6.92 6.13
CA VAL A 70 8.04 -8.00 5.69
C VAL A 70 7.46 -9.42 5.81
N GLU A 71 6.60 -9.67 6.80
CA GLU A 71 5.99 -10.99 6.99
C GLU A 71 4.73 -11.23 6.15
N MET A 72 4.16 -10.19 5.50
CA MET A 72 2.94 -10.29 4.69
C MET A 72 3.19 -10.88 3.30
N LYS A 73 3.76 -12.08 3.25
CA LYS A 73 4.21 -12.76 2.02
C LYS A 73 3.06 -13.15 1.08
N ASN A 74 1.83 -13.18 1.58
CA ASN A 74 0.61 -13.49 0.83
C ASN A 74 -0.10 -12.27 0.25
N LEU A 75 0.40 -11.06 0.51
CA LEU A 75 -0.24 -9.83 0.08
C LEU A 75 -0.26 -9.74 -1.46
N HIS A 76 -1.46 -9.61 -2.02
CA HIS A 76 -1.72 -9.44 -3.45
C HIS A 76 -2.00 -7.97 -3.79
N THR A 77 -2.68 -7.26 -2.90
CA THR A 77 -3.07 -5.86 -3.08
C THR A 77 -2.70 -5.04 -1.84
N LEU A 78 -2.00 -3.93 -2.06
CA LEU A 78 -1.64 -2.97 -1.02
C LEU A 78 -2.09 -1.57 -1.45
N ILE A 79 -2.87 -0.92 -0.60
CA ILE A 79 -3.35 0.45 -0.80
C ILE A 79 -2.71 1.34 0.26
N LEU A 80 -1.91 2.30 -0.19
CA LEU A 80 -1.17 3.28 0.62
C LEU A 80 -1.48 4.71 0.19
N ASP A 81 -2.64 4.93 -0.43
CA ASP A 81 -3.07 6.25 -0.87
C ASP A 81 -3.10 7.25 0.29
N HIS A 82 -2.75 8.51 0.06
CA HIS A 82 -2.72 9.55 1.10
C HIS A 82 -1.89 9.16 2.32
N ASN A 83 -0.60 8.90 2.09
CA ASN A 83 0.41 8.69 3.12
C ASN A 83 1.60 9.64 2.87
N LEU A 84 2.74 9.40 3.53
CA LEU A 84 3.94 10.23 3.45
C LEU A 84 5.11 9.46 2.81
N ILE A 85 4.82 8.55 1.89
CA ILE A 85 5.83 7.75 1.18
C ILE A 85 6.62 8.65 0.24
N VAL A 86 7.95 8.51 0.26
CA VAL A 86 8.89 9.34 -0.52
C VAL A 86 9.69 8.47 -1.50
N SER A 87 10.39 9.11 -2.44
CA SER A 87 11.18 8.45 -3.49
C SER A 87 12.21 7.43 -2.97
N THR A 88 12.69 7.61 -1.73
CA THR A 88 13.67 6.74 -1.07
C THR A 88 13.05 5.67 -0.17
N THR A 89 11.72 5.65 0.00
CA THR A 89 11.06 4.60 0.78
C THR A 89 11.21 3.26 0.06
N VAL A 90 11.70 2.25 0.78
CA VAL A 90 11.87 0.89 0.26
C VAL A 90 10.78 0.00 0.82
N LEU A 91 9.97 -0.60 -0.06
CA LEU A 91 9.03 -1.63 0.36
C LEU A 91 9.80 -2.92 0.72
N PRO A 92 9.38 -3.65 1.77
CA PRO A 92 9.96 -4.95 2.06
C PRO A 92 9.65 -5.94 0.93
N ARG A 93 10.30 -7.11 0.95
CA ARG A 93 10.11 -8.12 -0.09
C ARG A 93 8.70 -8.70 -0.03
N LEU A 94 7.86 -8.34 -0.99
CA LEU A 94 6.46 -8.79 -1.12
C LEU A 94 6.31 -9.57 -2.44
N PRO A 95 6.70 -10.86 -2.48
CA PRO A 95 6.85 -11.59 -3.73
C PRO A 95 5.53 -11.86 -4.44
N ARG A 96 4.38 -11.77 -3.75
CA ARG A 96 3.04 -12.01 -4.32
C ARG A 96 2.28 -10.73 -4.66
N LEU A 97 2.85 -9.55 -4.36
CA LEU A 97 2.17 -8.29 -4.59
C LEU A 97 1.97 -8.06 -6.09
N ARG A 98 0.72 -7.82 -6.48
CA ARG A 98 0.30 -7.58 -7.88
C ARG A 98 -0.24 -6.18 -8.08
N VAL A 99 -0.84 -5.58 -7.05
CA VAL A 99 -1.46 -4.26 -7.11
C VAL A 99 -0.90 -3.41 -5.97
N LEU A 100 -0.37 -2.23 -6.32
CA LEU A 100 0.12 -1.24 -5.37
C LEU A 100 -0.44 0.14 -5.74
N TRP A 101 -1.22 0.72 -4.82
CA TRP A 101 -1.71 2.08 -4.96
C TRP A 101 -0.96 2.99 -3.98
N LEU A 102 -0.36 4.05 -4.51
CA LEU A 102 0.47 5.03 -3.80
C LEU A 102 0.03 6.44 -4.17
N ASN A 103 -1.25 6.63 -4.48
CA ASN A 103 -1.76 7.92 -4.91
C ASN A 103 -1.59 8.96 -3.79
N PHE A 104 -1.40 10.23 -4.16
CA PHE A 104 -1.29 11.34 -3.20
C PHE A 104 -0.26 11.06 -2.09
N ASN A 105 0.94 10.63 -2.49
CA ASN A 105 2.12 10.53 -1.63
C ASN A 105 3.15 11.61 -2.03
N LEU A 106 4.38 11.49 -1.53
CA LEU A 106 5.45 12.48 -1.70
C LEU A 106 6.60 11.94 -2.59
N ILE A 107 6.29 11.06 -3.54
CA ILE A 107 7.28 10.54 -4.50
C ILE A 107 7.56 11.63 -5.53
N SER A 108 8.79 12.11 -5.58
CA SER A 108 9.26 13.15 -6.51
C SER A 108 10.12 12.60 -7.65
N GLU A 109 10.72 11.42 -7.47
CA GLU A 109 11.69 10.85 -8.41
C GLU A 109 11.43 9.36 -8.64
N VAL A 110 10.78 9.04 -9.76
CA VAL A 110 10.43 7.66 -10.13
C VAL A 110 11.68 6.79 -10.35
N SER A 111 12.78 7.39 -10.83
CA SER A 111 14.07 6.73 -11.07
C SER A 111 14.69 6.17 -9.78
N LEU A 112 14.45 6.81 -8.63
CA LEU A 112 14.89 6.32 -7.32
C LEU A 112 13.94 5.25 -6.76
N PHE A 113 12.65 5.39 -7.04
CA PHE A 113 11.60 4.55 -6.45
C PHE A 113 11.41 3.19 -7.15
N ILE A 114 11.40 3.16 -8.49
CA ILE A 114 11.07 1.95 -9.27
C ILE A 114 12.10 0.82 -9.15
N PRO A 115 13.42 1.06 -9.25
CA PRO A 115 14.40 -0.03 -9.17
C PRO A 115 14.34 -0.87 -7.89
N PRO A 116 14.29 -0.30 -6.67
CA PRO A 116 14.10 -1.09 -5.46
C PRO A 116 12.71 -1.74 -5.40
N LEU A 117 11.66 -1.05 -5.86
CA LEU A 117 10.32 -1.63 -5.92
C LEU A 117 10.27 -2.90 -6.78
N ALA A 118 10.90 -2.89 -7.96
CA ALA A 118 10.95 -4.04 -8.84
C ALA A 118 11.70 -5.24 -8.22
N ARG A 119 12.75 -4.99 -7.43
CA ARG A 119 13.47 -6.05 -6.69
C ARG A 119 12.63 -6.62 -5.54
N SER A 120 11.95 -5.75 -4.79
CA SER A 120 11.14 -6.15 -3.64
C SER A 120 9.82 -6.83 -4.04
N CYS A 121 9.20 -6.36 -5.13
CA CYS A 121 7.88 -6.79 -5.61
C CYS A 121 7.97 -7.27 -7.07
N PRO A 122 8.68 -8.38 -7.34
CA PRO A 122 8.99 -8.83 -8.71
C PRO A 122 7.75 -9.26 -9.53
N ASN A 123 6.60 -9.46 -8.89
CA ASN A 123 5.36 -9.84 -9.56
C ASN A 123 4.33 -8.69 -9.63
N LEU A 124 4.78 -7.45 -9.37
CA LEU A 124 3.90 -6.28 -9.38
C LEU A 124 3.38 -6.05 -10.81
N ARG A 125 2.06 -6.00 -10.96
CA ARG A 125 1.39 -5.85 -12.26
C ARG A 125 0.68 -4.52 -12.40
N TYR A 126 0.40 -3.82 -11.31
CA TYR A 126 -0.33 -2.58 -11.35
C TYR A 126 0.26 -1.65 -10.29
N LEU A 127 0.77 -0.53 -10.76
CA LEU A 127 1.23 0.57 -9.92
C LEU A 127 0.42 1.82 -10.27
N SER A 128 0.02 2.57 -9.24
CA SER A 128 -0.61 3.88 -9.38
C SER A 128 0.14 4.89 -8.52
N LEU A 129 0.68 5.93 -9.15
CA LEU A 129 1.38 7.03 -8.48
C LEU A 129 0.63 8.37 -8.63
N MET A 130 -0.65 8.36 -8.98
CA MET A 130 -1.41 9.58 -9.29
C MET A 130 -1.34 10.59 -8.13
N GLY A 131 -1.11 11.86 -8.44
CA GLY A 131 -1.08 12.92 -7.43
C GLY A 131 0.20 12.94 -6.58
N ASN A 132 1.24 12.22 -6.99
CA ASN A 132 2.59 12.42 -6.49
C ASN A 132 3.29 13.56 -7.25
N LEU A 133 4.36 14.10 -6.70
CA LEU A 133 5.18 15.12 -7.37
C LEU A 133 5.76 14.61 -8.70
N ALA A 134 6.12 13.32 -8.75
CA ALA A 134 6.65 12.67 -9.94
C ALA A 134 5.57 12.28 -10.97
N ALA A 135 4.30 12.29 -10.56
CA ALA A 135 3.15 11.95 -11.40
C ALA A 135 1.95 12.84 -11.04
N PRO A 136 2.02 14.14 -11.36
CA PRO A 136 0.97 15.10 -11.02
C PRO A 136 -0.35 14.74 -11.71
N ILE A 137 -1.45 15.28 -11.19
CA ILE A 137 -2.75 15.17 -11.85
C ILE A 137 -2.72 16.12 -13.05
N ILE A 138 -2.52 15.56 -14.24
CA ILE A 138 -2.50 16.34 -15.47
C ILE A 138 -3.94 16.43 -15.98
N SER A 139 -4.44 17.66 -16.14
CA SER A 139 -5.78 17.94 -16.70
C SER A 139 -5.86 17.75 -18.21
N ASP A 140 -4.71 17.71 -18.92
CA ASP A 140 -4.64 17.49 -20.36
C ASP A 140 -3.62 16.38 -20.75
N PRO A 141 -4.08 15.17 -21.12
CA PRO A 141 -3.23 14.04 -21.48
C PRO A 141 -2.56 14.15 -22.87
N ALA A 142 -2.76 15.24 -23.61
CA ALA A 142 -2.28 15.36 -25.00
C ALA A 142 -0.76 15.58 -25.16
N THR A 143 -0.02 15.95 -24.11
CA THR A 143 1.43 16.17 -24.21
C THR A 143 2.24 14.88 -24.03
N SER A 144 3.39 14.77 -24.71
CA SER A 144 4.25 13.56 -24.69
C SER A 144 4.80 13.23 -23.29
N GLU A 145 5.18 14.25 -22.51
CA GLU A 145 5.51 14.10 -21.09
C GLU A 145 4.30 13.62 -20.27
N ALA A 146 3.11 14.17 -20.57
CA ALA A 146 1.89 13.74 -19.91
C ALA A 146 1.53 12.29 -20.23
N GLN A 147 1.84 11.76 -21.41
CA GLN A 147 1.59 10.34 -21.74
C GLN A 147 2.48 9.39 -20.92
N GLY A 148 3.75 9.75 -20.68
CA GLY A 148 4.65 9.00 -19.82
C GLY A 148 4.16 8.99 -18.37
N ILE A 149 3.82 10.18 -17.85
CA ILE A 149 3.24 10.36 -16.51
C ILE A 149 1.87 9.67 -16.40
N TYR A 150 1.03 9.76 -17.42
CA TYR A 150 -0.30 9.15 -17.49
C TYR A 150 -0.21 7.63 -17.45
N ARG A 151 0.76 7.03 -18.14
CA ARG A 151 1.02 5.60 -18.02
C ARG A 151 1.39 5.23 -16.60
N ILE A 152 2.21 6.01 -15.91
CA ILE A 152 2.62 5.78 -14.51
C ILE A 152 1.46 6.03 -13.51
N SER A 153 0.53 6.94 -13.85
CA SER A 153 -0.62 7.28 -13.01
C SER A 153 -1.85 6.41 -13.26
N THR A 154 -1.96 5.75 -14.43
CA THR A 154 -3.04 4.81 -14.75
C THR A 154 -2.52 3.38 -14.77
N LYS A 155 -2.88 2.58 -13.75
CA LYS A 155 -2.69 1.11 -13.64
C LYS A 155 -1.65 0.56 -14.64
N THR A 156 -0.38 0.92 -14.50
CA THR A 156 0.62 0.49 -15.49
C THR A 156 0.90 -0.97 -15.25
N ARG A 157 0.81 -1.78 -16.30
CA ARG A 157 1.42 -3.09 -16.29
C ARG A 157 2.93 -2.94 -16.28
N ILE A 158 3.54 -3.13 -15.12
CA ILE A 158 4.99 -3.25 -15.03
C ILE A 158 5.34 -4.58 -15.73
N PRO A 159 6.22 -4.56 -16.76
CA PRO A 159 6.57 -5.76 -17.52
C PRO A 159 7.27 -6.82 -16.67
#